data_AF-A0A2T0AZQ7-F1
#
_entry.id   AF-A0A2T0AZQ7-F1
#
_cell.length_a   1.000
_cell.length_b   1.000
_cell.length_c   1.000
_cell.angle_alpha   90.00
_cell.angle_beta   90.00
_cell.angle_gamma   90.00
#
_symmetry.space_group_name_H-M   'P 1'
#
loop_
_entity.id
_entity.type
_entity.pdbx_description
1 polymer ?
#
loop_
_entity_poly.entity_id
_entity_poly.type
_entity_poly.pdbx_seq_one_letter_code
_entity_poly.pdbx_strand_id
1 'polypeptide(L)'
;MKDKDIDLLGLDLQGSKLIHRGKKELIYLMPDNKIIKFCKNVDECRREYLILRYCQNNKYFPKVYSYRMGYIIREYIDGVCLIDYIKKNSLDESLALSLVDLIENFQLLGFTRLDTGISHIFITENGQLKVIGLKNNYHRKEKYPKHMISGLRKLKVSKKFFKILKHSRPELYEKWKK
;
A
#
# COMPACT_ATOMS: atom_id res chain seq x y z
N MET A 1 -8.94 20.88 -3.79
CA MET A 1 -8.05 20.83 -4.94
C MET A 1 -8.93 20.71 -6.17
N LYS A 2 -9.10 21.81 -6.86
CA LYS A 2 -9.80 21.92 -8.14
C LYS A 2 -8.76 21.82 -9.25
N ASP A 3 -9.17 21.56 -10.49
CA ASP A 3 -8.23 21.42 -11.61
C ASP A 3 -7.40 22.72 -11.82
N LYS A 4 -7.99 23.90 -11.56
CA LYS A 4 -7.28 25.19 -11.54
C LYS A 4 -6.10 25.25 -10.56
N ASP A 5 -6.13 24.49 -9.46
CA ASP A 5 -5.02 24.46 -8.49
C ASP A 5 -3.83 23.65 -9.03
N ILE A 6 -4.08 22.76 -10.00
CA ILE A 6 -3.06 21.91 -10.63
C ILE A 6 -2.31 22.68 -11.71
N ASP A 7 -3.02 23.49 -12.50
CA ASP A 7 -2.40 24.33 -13.54
C ASP A 7 -1.37 25.31 -12.92
N LEU A 8 -1.62 25.79 -11.70
CA LEU A 8 -0.69 26.63 -10.93
C LEU A 8 0.62 25.91 -10.53
N LEU A 9 0.67 24.58 -10.61
CA LEU A 9 1.86 23.78 -10.34
C LEU A 9 2.73 23.54 -11.59
N GLY A 10 2.34 24.10 -12.75
CA GLY A 10 3.07 24.00 -14.02
C GLY A 10 3.12 22.58 -14.59
N LEU A 11 2.14 21.74 -14.23
CA LEU A 11 2.04 20.37 -14.70
C LEU A 11 1.07 20.26 -15.87
N ASP A 12 1.57 19.75 -16.99
CA ASP A 12 0.72 19.33 -18.09
C ASP A 12 0.12 17.96 -17.78
N LEU A 13 -1.22 17.92 -17.61
CA LEU A 13 -1.98 16.68 -17.42
C LEU A 13 -2.66 16.22 -18.71
N GLN A 14 -2.33 16.77 -19.87
CA GLN A 14 -2.92 16.36 -21.14
C GLN A 14 -2.76 14.85 -21.35
N GLY A 15 -3.86 14.19 -21.72
CA GLY A 15 -3.90 12.72 -21.89
C GLY A 15 -3.88 11.90 -20.60
N SER A 16 -3.77 12.53 -19.42
CA SER A 16 -3.83 11.81 -18.14
C SER A 16 -5.27 11.44 -17.77
N LYS A 17 -5.46 10.22 -17.26
CA LYS A 17 -6.75 9.71 -16.79
C LYS A 17 -6.88 9.86 -15.28
N LEU A 18 -7.92 10.53 -14.80
CA LEU A 18 -8.26 10.53 -13.38
C LEU A 18 -8.71 9.12 -12.95
N ILE A 19 -7.95 8.48 -12.07
CA ILE A 19 -8.26 7.13 -11.56
C ILE A 19 -8.81 7.14 -10.13
N HIS A 20 -8.55 8.20 -9.36
CA HIS A 20 -9.11 8.35 -8.02
C HIS A 20 -9.32 9.82 -7.65
N ARG A 21 -10.51 10.13 -7.14
CA ARG A 21 -10.86 11.43 -6.55
C ARG A 21 -11.26 11.23 -5.09
N GLY A 22 -10.38 11.64 -4.18
CA GLY A 22 -10.61 11.58 -2.74
C GLY A 22 -10.65 12.96 -2.08
N LYS A 23 -11.12 13.03 -0.84
CA LYS A 23 -11.13 14.28 -0.05
C LYS A 23 -9.72 14.82 0.22
N LYS A 24 -8.71 13.95 0.24
CA LYS A 24 -7.32 14.26 0.62
C LYS A 24 -6.35 14.18 -0.55
N GLU A 25 -6.71 13.55 -1.65
CA GLU A 25 -5.82 13.30 -2.77
C GLU A 25 -6.57 13.15 -4.09
N LEU A 26 -5.88 13.50 -5.18
CA LEU A 26 -6.29 13.20 -6.55
C LEU A 26 -5.19 12.34 -7.18
N ILE A 27 -5.57 11.31 -7.91
CA ILE A 27 -4.62 10.40 -8.55
C ILE A 27 -4.96 10.29 -10.02
N TYR A 28 -3.98 10.64 -10.86
CA TYR A 28 -4.07 10.49 -12.31
C TYR A 28 -3.04 9.46 -12.79
N LEU A 29 -3.43 8.69 -13.79
CA LEU A 29 -2.56 7.85 -14.60
C LEU A 29 -2.12 8.66 -15.82
N MET A 30 -0.82 8.87 -15.96
CA MET A 30 -0.22 9.63 -17.06
C MET A 30 0.01 8.74 -18.30
N PRO A 31 0.13 9.30 -19.51
CA PRO A 31 0.34 8.54 -20.75
C PRO A 31 1.58 7.64 -20.75
N ASP A 32 2.58 7.95 -19.93
CA ASP A 32 3.83 7.19 -19.79
C ASP A 32 3.76 6.10 -18.70
N ASN A 33 2.55 5.67 -18.33
CA ASN A 33 2.26 4.66 -17.32
C ASN A 33 2.82 4.96 -15.92
N LYS A 34 2.88 6.25 -15.56
CA LYS A 34 3.19 6.69 -14.19
C LYS A 34 1.96 7.25 -13.50
N ILE A 35 1.97 7.19 -12.17
CA ILE A 35 0.97 7.85 -11.34
C ILE A 35 1.49 9.21 -10.92
N ILE A 36 0.67 10.24 -11.13
CA ILE A 36 0.77 11.49 -10.41
C ILE A 36 -0.30 11.55 -9.32
N LYS A 37 0.16 11.66 -8.07
CA LYS A 37 -0.70 11.79 -6.89
C LYS A 37 -0.54 13.19 -6.35
N PHE A 38 -1.60 13.97 -6.41
CA PHE A 38 -1.71 15.26 -5.73
C PHE A 38 -2.25 15.06 -4.31
N CYS A 39 -1.66 15.76 -3.35
CA CYS A 39 -1.99 15.66 -1.94
C CYS A 39 -2.52 17.00 -1.43
N LYS A 40 -3.63 16.99 -0.70
CA LYS A 40 -4.15 18.19 -0.02
C LYS A 40 -3.22 18.65 1.12
N ASN A 41 -2.56 17.71 1.81
CA ASN A 41 -1.61 18.02 2.89
C ASN A 41 -0.19 17.76 2.37
N VAL A 42 0.60 18.83 2.26
CA VAL A 42 1.96 18.81 1.68
C VAL A 42 2.94 18.01 2.56
N ASP A 43 2.80 18.08 3.89
CA ASP A 43 3.67 17.34 4.82
C ASP A 43 3.38 15.84 4.79
N GLU A 44 2.10 15.43 4.77
CA GLU A 44 1.74 14.02 4.57
C GLU A 44 2.31 13.50 3.24
N CYS A 45 2.25 14.32 2.18
CA CYS A 45 2.80 13.98 0.87
C CYS A 45 4.33 13.82 0.93
N ARG A 46 5.04 14.77 1.55
CA ARG A 46 6.50 14.73 1.70
C ARG A 46 6.93 13.48 2.48
N ARG A 47 6.23 13.14 3.56
CA ARG A 47 6.52 11.94 4.34
C ARG A 47 6.33 10.67 3.51
N GLU A 48 5.24 10.56 2.76
CA GLU A 48 5.01 9.41 1.88
C GLU A 48 6.11 9.28 0.82
N TYR A 49 6.52 10.39 0.20
CA TYR A 49 7.67 10.42 -0.72
C TYR A 49 8.95 9.90 -0.08
N LEU A 50 9.30 10.39 1.13
CA LEU A 50 10.53 9.98 1.82
C LEU A 50 10.53 8.48 2.16
N ILE A 51 9.38 7.93 2.57
CA ILE A 51 9.23 6.49 2.81
C ILE A 51 9.44 5.71 1.52
N LEU A 52 8.79 6.11 0.42
CA LEU A 52 8.95 5.44 -0.87
C LEU A 52 10.40 5.53 -1.39
N ARG A 53 11.08 6.66 -1.20
CA ARG A 53 12.50 6.80 -1.55
C ARG A 53 13.35 5.85 -0.74
N TYR A 54 13.16 5.80 0.58
CA TYR A 54 13.88 4.87 1.45
C TYR A 54 13.67 3.41 1.00
N CYS A 55 12.45 3.06 0.61
CA CYS A 55 12.07 1.72 0.16
C CYS A 55 12.27 1.44 -1.34
N GLN A 56 12.91 2.32 -2.12
CA GLN A 56 12.86 2.28 -3.59
C GLN A 56 13.37 0.96 -4.24
N ASN A 57 14.25 0.23 -3.54
CA ASN A 57 14.81 -1.05 -4.01
C ASN A 57 14.08 -2.27 -3.44
N ASN A 58 13.04 -2.05 -2.64
CA ASN A 58 12.30 -3.12 -1.99
C ASN A 58 11.08 -3.51 -2.82
N LYS A 59 10.92 -4.82 -3.05
CA LYS A 59 9.91 -5.40 -3.94
C LYS A 59 8.48 -5.00 -3.59
N TYR A 60 8.17 -4.73 -2.32
CA TYR A 60 6.80 -4.45 -1.86
C TYR A 60 6.34 -3.03 -2.12
N PHE A 61 7.20 -2.12 -2.58
CA PHE A 61 6.88 -0.70 -2.69
C PHE A 61 6.95 -0.24 -4.14
N PRO A 62 6.13 0.76 -4.53
CA PRO A 62 6.26 1.38 -5.83
C PRO A 62 7.54 2.24 -5.87
N LYS A 63 8.23 2.24 -7.01
CA LYS A 63 9.31 3.19 -7.27
C LYS A 63 8.77 4.62 -7.26
N VAL A 64 9.58 5.55 -6.77
CA VAL A 64 9.26 6.98 -6.81
C VAL A 64 10.19 7.68 -7.78
N TYR A 65 9.63 8.53 -8.63
CA TYR A 65 10.37 9.23 -9.69
C TYR A 65 10.65 10.68 -9.31
N SER A 66 9.67 11.36 -8.71
CA SER A 66 9.86 12.75 -8.30
C SER A 66 8.87 13.17 -7.20
N TYR A 67 9.22 14.27 -6.55
CA TYR A 67 8.36 15.01 -5.64
C TYR A 67 8.54 16.51 -5.87
N ARG A 68 7.42 17.23 -5.77
CA ARG A 68 7.33 18.69 -5.67
C ARG A 68 6.24 19.05 -4.66
N MET A 69 6.21 20.30 -4.21
CA MET A 69 5.21 20.75 -3.24
C MET A 69 3.78 20.42 -3.71
N GLY A 70 3.17 19.44 -3.05
CA GLY A 70 1.80 19.03 -3.30
C GLY A 70 1.61 17.80 -4.20
N TYR A 71 2.66 17.22 -4.80
CA TYR A 71 2.50 15.98 -5.58
C TYR A 71 3.71 15.04 -5.58
N ILE A 72 3.43 13.76 -5.87
CA ILE A 72 4.41 12.68 -6.05
C ILE A 72 4.17 12.03 -7.41
N ILE A 73 5.24 11.82 -8.17
CA ILE A 73 5.23 10.95 -9.35
C ILE A 73 5.86 9.62 -8.96
N ARG A 74 5.12 8.52 -9.17
CA ARG A 74 5.55 7.15 -8.78
C ARG A 74 5.10 6.11 -9.81
N GLU A 75 5.63 4.90 -9.65
CA GLU A 75 5.24 3.70 -10.40
C GLU A 75 3.72 3.49 -10.32
N TYR A 76 3.12 3.21 -11.48
CA TYR A 76 1.79 2.62 -11.56
C TYR A 76 1.87 1.15 -11.20
N ILE A 77 1.02 0.72 -10.26
CA ILE A 77 0.94 -0.67 -9.87
C ILE A 77 -0.15 -1.30 -10.73
N ASP A 78 0.27 -2.07 -11.72
CA ASP A 78 -0.64 -2.85 -12.54
C ASP A 78 -1.01 -4.15 -11.82
N GLY A 79 -2.04 -4.07 -10.97
CA GLY A 79 -2.45 -5.16 -10.11
C GLY A 79 -3.85 -4.97 -9.56
N VAL A 80 -4.39 -6.05 -8.99
CA VAL A 80 -5.73 -6.09 -8.41
C VAL A 80 -5.65 -5.76 -6.92
N CYS A 81 -6.60 -4.99 -6.41
CA CYS A 81 -6.74 -4.77 -4.98
C CYS A 81 -6.91 -6.11 -4.25
N LEU A 82 -6.16 -6.34 -3.18
CA LEU A 82 -6.17 -7.62 -2.46
C LEU A 82 -7.56 -8.03 -1.97
N ILE A 83 -8.41 -7.05 -1.65
CA ILE A 83 -9.82 -7.28 -1.30
C ILE A 83 -10.55 -8.02 -2.42
N ASP A 84 -10.41 -7.52 -3.65
CA ASP A 84 -11.13 -8.07 -4.80
C ASP A 84 -10.51 -9.38 -5.27
N TYR A 85 -9.18 -9.50 -5.17
CA TYR A 85 -8.50 -10.77 -5.43
C TYR A 85 -8.98 -11.88 -4.50
N ILE A 86 -9.02 -11.65 -3.18
CA ILE A 86 -9.46 -12.66 -2.21
C ILE A 86 -10.93 -13.03 -2.42
N LYS A 87 -11.79 -12.06 -2.76
CA LYS A 87 -13.20 -12.34 -3.08
C LYS A 87 -13.36 -13.26 -4.30
N LYS A 88 -12.50 -13.10 -5.30
CA LYS A 88 -12.55 -13.88 -6.55
C LYS A 88 -11.86 -15.26 -6.44
N ASN A 89 -10.70 -15.32 -5.79
CA ASN A 89 -9.81 -16.49 -5.82
C ASN A 89 -9.69 -17.22 -4.48
N SER A 90 -10.32 -16.71 -3.42
CA SER A 90 -10.08 -17.12 -2.02
C SER A 90 -8.66 -16.83 -1.52
N LEU A 91 -8.46 -16.91 -0.20
CA LEU A 91 -7.13 -16.86 0.41
C LEU A 91 -6.52 -18.27 0.38
N ASP A 92 -5.40 -18.47 -0.31
CA ASP A 92 -4.61 -19.71 -0.26
C ASP A 92 -3.43 -19.59 0.72
N GLU A 93 -2.65 -20.66 0.83
CA GLU A 93 -1.48 -20.71 1.70
C GLU A 93 -0.35 -19.78 1.23
N SER A 94 -0.06 -19.77 -0.07
CA SER A 94 0.98 -18.91 -0.66
C SER A 94 0.72 -17.43 -0.40
N LEU A 95 -0.52 -16.97 -0.60
CA LEU A 95 -0.93 -15.60 -0.33
C LEU A 95 -0.91 -15.29 1.16
N ALA A 96 -1.35 -16.22 2.01
CA ALA A 96 -1.29 -16.03 3.46
C ALA A 96 0.16 -15.83 3.95
N LEU A 97 1.10 -16.65 3.47
CA LEU A 97 2.52 -16.51 3.81
C LEU A 97 3.13 -15.25 3.21
N SER A 98 2.77 -14.88 1.97
CA SER A 98 3.21 -13.63 1.35
C SER A 98 2.78 -12.38 2.15
N LEU A 99 1.60 -12.42 2.77
CA LEU A 99 1.14 -11.36 3.67
C LEU A 99 1.94 -11.31 4.98
N VAL A 100 2.38 -12.47 5.49
CA VAL A 100 3.26 -12.54 6.66
C VAL A 100 4.62 -11.92 6.32
N ASP A 101 5.23 -12.35 5.21
CA ASP A 101 6.52 -11.86 4.73
C ASP A 101 6.51 -10.34 4.52
N LEU A 102 5.39 -9.79 4.03
CA LEU A 102 5.20 -8.34 3.90
C LEU A 102 5.30 -7.61 5.25
N ILE A 103 4.65 -8.15 6.30
CA ILE A 103 4.67 -7.53 7.63
C ILE A 103 6.03 -7.69 8.30
N GLU A 104 6.70 -8.83 8.13
CA GLU A 104 8.09 -9.00 8.59
C GLU A 104 9.04 -8.06 7.85
N ASN A 105 8.79 -7.80 6.56
CA ASN A 105 9.57 -6.83 5.80
C ASN A 105 9.47 -5.41 6.37
N PHE A 106 8.30 -5.00 6.90
CA PHE A 106 8.18 -3.74 7.63
C PHE A 106 9.09 -3.70 8.86
N GLN A 107 9.23 -4.83 9.57
CA GLN A 107 10.12 -4.93 10.73
C GLN A 107 11.59 -4.81 10.29
N LEU A 108 11.99 -5.46 9.20
CA LEU A 108 13.34 -5.37 8.64
C LEU A 108 13.70 -3.95 8.21
N LEU A 109 12.72 -3.19 7.71
CA LEU A 109 12.88 -1.78 7.33
C LEU A 109 12.83 -0.81 8.52
N GLY A 110 12.72 -1.31 9.74
CA GLY A 110 12.68 -0.50 10.95
C GLY A 110 11.40 0.31 11.11
N PHE A 111 10.30 -0.07 10.46
CA PHE A 111 9.01 0.61 10.66
C PHE A 111 8.51 0.38 12.08
N THR A 112 8.01 1.44 12.71
CA THR A 112 7.40 1.35 14.05
C THR A 112 5.97 0.81 14.00
N ARG A 113 5.32 0.91 12.83
CA ARG A 113 4.02 0.35 12.52
C ARG A 113 4.15 -0.89 11.62
N LEU A 114 4.01 -2.06 12.22
CA LEU A 114 3.97 -3.34 11.51
C LEU A 114 2.54 -3.67 11.07
N ASP A 115 1.95 -2.76 10.28
CA ASP A 115 0.55 -2.88 9.87
C ASP A 115 0.25 -2.10 8.59
N THR A 116 -0.70 -2.62 7.82
CA THR A 116 -1.36 -1.93 6.73
C THR A 116 -2.74 -2.53 6.50
N GLY A 117 -3.68 -1.75 5.97
CA GLY A 117 -4.99 -2.28 5.60
C GLY A 117 -4.90 -3.06 4.28
N ILE A 118 -5.65 -4.16 4.14
CA ILE A 118 -5.69 -4.93 2.89
C ILE A 118 -6.21 -4.13 1.69
N SER A 119 -6.91 -3.02 1.90
CA SER A 119 -7.31 -2.06 0.86
C SER A 119 -6.15 -1.27 0.25
N HIS A 120 -4.97 -1.35 0.89
CA HIS A 120 -3.74 -0.70 0.44
C HIS A 120 -2.74 -1.70 -0.14
N ILE A 121 -3.11 -2.98 -0.22
CA ILE A 121 -2.29 -4.04 -0.78
C ILE A 121 -2.86 -4.39 -2.16
N PHE A 122 -1.98 -4.48 -3.14
CA PHE A 122 -2.28 -4.90 -4.50
C PHE A 122 -1.47 -6.14 -4.81
N ILE A 123 -2.04 -7.03 -5.62
CA ILE A 123 -1.37 -8.22 -6.15
C ILE A 123 -1.26 -8.07 -7.67
N THR A 124 -0.04 -8.12 -8.18
CA THR A 124 0.26 -8.07 -9.61
C THR A 124 -0.01 -9.44 -10.26
N GLU A 125 -0.04 -9.51 -11.58
CA GLU A 125 -0.32 -10.76 -12.32
C GLU A 125 0.66 -11.89 -12.00
N ASN A 126 1.93 -11.56 -11.70
CA ASN A 126 2.95 -12.53 -11.26
C ASN A 126 2.85 -12.91 -9.77
N GLY A 127 1.79 -12.51 -9.06
CA GLY A 127 1.55 -12.84 -7.65
C GLY A 127 2.32 -11.98 -6.64
N GLN A 128 3.07 -10.95 -7.09
CA GLN A 128 3.82 -10.09 -6.19
C GLN A 128 2.91 -9.08 -5.47
N LEU A 129 3.11 -8.94 -4.15
CA LEU A 129 2.42 -7.93 -3.36
C LEU A 129 3.10 -6.56 -3.49
N LYS A 130 2.28 -5.52 -3.66
CA LYS A 130 2.66 -4.11 -3.62
C LYS A 130 1.80 -3.37 -2.59
N VAL A 131 2.40 -2.47 -1.82
CA VAL A 131 1.70 -1.68 -0.80
C VAL A 131 1.75 -0.20 -1.15
N ILE A 132 0.60 0.44 -1.10
CA ILE A 132 0.44 1.90 -1.20
C ILE A 132 0.02 2.49 0.16
N GLY A 133 0.00 3.82 0.32
CA GLY A 133 -0.63 4.46 1.49
C GLY A 133 0.14 4.34 2.82
N LEU A 134 1.48 4.50 2.77
CA LEU A 134 2.40 4.26 3.89
C LEU A 134 2.56 5.43 4.87
N LYS A 135 1.83 6.52 4.67
CA LYS A 135 2.09 7.83 5.33
C LYS A 135 2.12 7.83 6.86
N ASN A 136 1.61 6.78 7.51
CA ASN A 136 1.56 6.67 8.97
C ASN A 136 2.53 5.63 9.55
N ASN A 137 3.35 4.96 8.72
CA ASN A 137 4.06 3.76 9.15
C ASN A 137 5.27 4.00 10.07
N TYR A 138 5.73 5.24 10.19
CA TYR A 138 6.82 5.64 11.11
C TYR A 138 6.35 6.32 12.39
N HIS A 139 5.11 6.81 12.44
CA HIS A 139 4.63 7.62 13.57
C HIS A 139 3.84 6.81 14.60
N ARG A 140 3.20 5.71 14.18
CA ARG A 140 2.38 4.88 15.06
C ARG A 140 3.14 3.64 15.45
N LYS A 141 3.09 3.27 16.72
CA LYS A 141 3.69 2.04 17.21
C LYS A 141 2.66 0.92 17.22
N GLU A 142 2.78 0.00 16.26
CA GLU A 142 1.92 -1.19 16.15
C GLU A 142 2.83 -2.40 15.97
N LYS A 143 2.82 -3.32 16.94
CA LYS A 143 3.71 -4.50 16.94
C LYS A 143 3.15 -5.71 16.17
N TYR A 144 1.92 -5.61 15.66
CA TYR A 144 1.23 -6.66 14.92
C TYR A 144 0.17 -6.05 13.99
N PRO A 145 -0.22 -6.76 12.91
CA PRO A 145 -0.96 -6.15 11.80
C PRO A 145 -2.48 -6.15 12.03
N LYS A 146 -2.95 -5.33 12.97
CA LYS A 146 -4.36 -5.23 13.37
C LYS A 146 -5.30 -4.92 12.21
N HIS A 147 -4.94 -3.97 11.36
CA HIS A 147 -5.78 -3.51 10.24
C HIS A 147 -5.81 -4.55 9.13
N MET A 148 -4.68 -5.20 8.85
CA MET A 148 -4.64 -6.33 7.92
C MET A 148 -5.59 -7.44 8.38
N ILE A 149 -5.44 -7.88 9.65
CA ILE A 149 -6.25 -8.94 10.23
C ILE A 149 -7.74 -8.55 10.28
N SER A 150 -8.07 -7.30 10.63
CA SER A 150 -9.44 -6.79 10.58
C SER A 150 -10.03 -6.87 9.17
N GLY A 151 -9.24 -6.55 8.14
CA GLY A 151 -9.62 -6.75 6.75
C GLY A 151 -9.95 -8.21 6.43
N LEU A 152 -9.07 -9.14 6.82
CA LEU A 152 -9.28 -10.58 6.63
C LEU A 152 -10.52 -11.11 7.39
N ARG A 153 -10.83 -10.54 8.57
CA ARG A 153 -12.07 -10.83 9.32
C ARG A 153 -13.30 -10.37 8.55
N LYS A 154 -13.28 -9.14 7.98
CA LYS A 154 -14.37 -8.62 7.13
C LYS A 154 -14.61 -9.48 5.89
N LEU A 155 -13.55 -10.07 5.34
CA LEU A 155 -13.63 -11.02 4.23
C LEU A 155 -13.95 -12.46 4.67
N LYS A 156 -14.16 -12.71 5.97
CA LYS A 156 -14.43 -14.03 6.54
C LYS A 156 -13.34 -15.09 6.30
N VAL A 157 -12.12 -14.69 5.96
CA VAL A 157 -10.97 -15.60 5.71
C VAL A 157 -9.96 -15.67 6.85
N SER A 158 -10.13 -14.86 7.90
CA SER A 158 -9.20 -14.82 9.05
C SER A 158 -8.97 -16.17 9.74
N LYS A 159 -9.99 -17.03 9.87
CA LYS A 159 -9.82 -18.37 10.45
C LYS A 159 -8.85 -19.22 9.64
N LYS A 160 -8.97 -19.20 8.30
CA LYS A 160 -8.06 -19.91 7.39
C LYS A 160 -6.64 -19.34 7.50
N PHE A 161 -6.50 -18.01 7.49
CA PHE A 161 -5.22 -17.33 7.69
C PHE A 161 -4.52 -17.79 8.97
N PHE A 162 -5.21 -17.75 10.11
CA PHE A 162 -4.62 -18.14 11.40
C PHE A 162 -4.32 -19.64 11.50
N LYS A 163 -5.07 -20.50 10.81
CA LYS A 163 -4.74 -21.94 10.71
C LYS A 163 -3.41 -22.16 10.00
N ILE A 164 -3.21 -21.48 8.86
CA ILE A 164 -1.95 -21.51 8.10
C ILE A 164 -0.81 -20.94 8.97
N LEU A 165 -1.04 -19.78 9.58
CA LEU A 165 -0.02 -19.13 10.43
C LEU A 165 0.41 -20.00 11.60
N LYS A 166 -0.53 -20.67 12.28
CA LYS A 166 -0.24 -21.58 13.40
C LYS A 166 0.66 -22.75 12.97
N HIS A 167 0.47 -23.26 11.76
CA HIS A 167 1.25 -24.38 11.24
C HIS A 167 2.64 -23.93 10.79
N SER A 168 2.71 -22.83 10.04
CA SER A 168 3.91 -22.44 9.28
C SER A 168 4.81 -21.42 10.00
N ARG A 169 4.27 -20.65 10.96
CA ARG A 169 4.96 -19.61 11.76
C ARG A 169 4.34 -19.51 13.18
N PRO A 170 4.45 -20.58 13.99
CA PRO A 170 3.77 -20.67 15.29
C PRO A 170 4.09 -19.51 16.25
N GLU A 171 5.32 -19.01 16.22
CA GLU A 171 5.75 -17.84 17.01
C GLU A 171 4.99 -16.55 16.64
N LEU A 172 4.75 -16.31 15.35
CA LEU A 172 3.95 -15.18 14.88
C LEU A 172 2.46 -15.39 15.18
N TYR A 173 1.97 -16.63 15.09
CA TYR A 173 0.61 -16.96 15.50
C TYR A 173 0.35 -16.56 16.96
N GLU A 174 1.23 -16.94 17.88
CA GLU A 174 1.13 -16.58 19.30
C GLU A 174 1.14 -15.07 19.52
N LYS A 175 1.95 -14.35 18.75
CA LYS A 175 2.02 -12.88 18.80
C LYS A 175 0.78 -12.19 18.24
N TRP A 176 0.15 -12.76 17.20
CA TRP A 176 -0.88 -12.11 16.39
C TRP A 176 -2.31 -12.56 16.71
N LYS A 177 -2.51 -13.66 17.44
CA LYS A 177 -3.85 -14.19 17.83
C LYS A 177 -4.65 -13.30 18.79
N LYS A 178 -4.15 -12.10 19.08
CA LYS A 178 -4.74 -11.11 19.99
C LYS A 178 -6.11 -10.58 19.52
#